data_AF-A0A529FLX8-F1
#
_entry.id   AF-A0A529FLX8-F1
#
_cell.length_a   1.000
_cell.length_b   1.000
_cell.length_c   1.000
_cell.angle_alpha   90.00
_cell.angle_beta   90.00
_cell.angle_gamma   90.00
#
_symmetry.space_group_name_H-M   'P 1'
#
loop_
_entity.id
_entity.type
_entity.pdbx_description
1 polymer ?
#
loop_
_entity_poly.entity_id
_entity_poly.type
_entity_poly.pdbx_seq_one_letter_code
_entity_poly.pdbx_strand_id
1 'polypeptide(L)'
;GGGDRPVTVLVMRLSSTGKFNSADYFALQGDAGSALGADLIGSDTISVAPGKTAAKTITVEPNATALGFVALIREPGGRSWRTTKSISPGSKFTINVTLGGGGISA
;
A
#
# COMPACT_ATOMS: atom_id res chain seq x y z
N GLY A 1 -24.88 15.98 3.43
CA GLY A 1 -24.52 14.70 2.80
C GLY A 1 -23.04 14.74 2.48
N GLY A 2 -22.20 14.10 3.28
CA GLY A 2 -20.75 14.09 3.12
C GLY A 2 -20.34 12.88 2.31
N GLY A 3 -19.74 13.10 1.15
CA GLY A 3 -19.46 12.07 0.16
C GLY A 3 -18.43 11.04 0.64
N ASP A 4 -18.90 9.82 0.81
CA ASP A 4 -18.08 8.63 0.94
C ASP A 4 -17.36 8.37 -0.40
N ARG A 5 -16.23 9.06 -0.63
CA ARG A 5 -15.36 8.79 -1.79
C ARG A 5 -14.57 7.50 -1.55
N PRO A 6 -14.39 6.68 -2.59
CA PRO A 6 -13.50 5.53 -2.49
C PRO A 6 -12.07 5.99 -2.18
N VAL A 7 -11.39 5.21 -1.35
CA VAL A 7 -9.96 5.35 -1.05
C VAL A 7 -9.21 4.39 -1.96
N THR A 8 -8.27 4.91 -2.72
CA THR A 8 -7.35 4.06 -3.50
C THR A 8 -6.18 3.67 -2.62
N VAL A 9 -5.85 2.39 -2.60
CA VAL A 9 -4.67 1.84 -1.94
C VAL A 9 -3.67 1.44 -3.01
N LEU A 10 -2.46 1.97 -2.93
CA LEU A 10 -1.32 1.47 -3.68
C LEU A 10 -0.78 0.24 -2.94
N VAL A 11 -0.61 -0.85 -3.68
CA VAL A 11 -0.01 -2.09 -3.22
C VAL A 11 1.33 -2.22 -3.94
N MET A 12 2.43 -2.07 -3.22
CA MET A 12 3.79 -2.10 -3.74
C MET A 12 4.47 -3.41 -3.38
N ARG A 13 5.07 -4.06 -4.36
CA ARG A 13 5.90 -5.26 -4.19
C ARG A 13 7.33 -4.80 -4.00
N LEU A 14 7.90 -5.13 -2.85
CA LEU A 14 9.16 -4.55 -2.39
C LEU A 14 10.22 -5.63 -2.19
N SER A 15 11.44 -5.36 -2.66
CA SER A 15 12.62 -6.18 -2.32
C SER A 15 13.18 -5.80 -0.94
N SER A 16 12.94 -4.56 -0.49
CA SER A 16 13.29 -4.02 0.82
C SER A 16 12.28 -2.95 1.26
N THR A 17 11.99 -2.86 2.56
CA THR A 17 11.05 -1.86 3.12
C THR A 17 11.74 -0.57 3.56
N GLY A 18 13.08 -0.50 3.53
CA GLY A 18 13.84 0.62 4.08
C GLY A 18 13.46 1.96 3.46
N LYS A 19 13.61 2.11 2.14
CA LYS A 19 13.23 3.36 1.45
C LYS A 19 11.74 3.64 1.52
N PHE A 20 10.89 2.62 1.46
CA PHE A 20 9.44 2.78 1.60
C PHE A 20 9.04 3.37 2.97
N ASN A 21 9.68 2.91 4.04
CA ASN A 21 9.47 3.40 5.39
C ASN A 21 10.11 4.77 5.66
N SER A 22 10.99 5.25 4.80
CA SER A 22 11.58 6.59 4.91
C SER A 22 11.01 7.58 3.90
N ALA A 23 10.35 7.12 2.84
CA ALA A 23 9.81 7.97 1.79
C ALA A 23 8.62 8.79 2.28
N ASP A 24 8.55 10.02 1.78
CA ASP A 24 7.43 10.92 2.00
C ASP A 24 6.19 10.47 1.22
N TYR A 25 5.02 10.85 1.74
CA TYR A 25 3.72 10.51 1.16
C TYR A 25 3.61 10.88 -0.32
N PHE A 26 3.98 12.11 -0.67
CA PHE A 26 3.88 12.62 -2.04
C PHE A 26 4.85 11.91 -3.00
N ALA A 27 6.01 11.48 -2.51
CA ALA A 27 6.96 10.72 -3.30
C ALA A 27 6.37 9.35 -3.67
N LEU A 28 5.77 8.65 -2.70
CA LEU A 28 5.13 7.35 -2.94
C LEU A 28 3.84 7.46 -3.76
N GLN A 29 3.09 8.54 -3.61
CA GLN A 29 1.88 8.78 -4.39
C GLN A 29 2.17 9.16 -5.84
N GLY A 30 3.17 10.01 -6.08
CA GLY A 30 3.46 10.58 -7.39
C GLY A 30 4.41 9.73 -8.22
N ASP A 31 5.57 9.39 -7.66
CA ASP A 31 6.64 8.66 -8.35
C ASP A 31 7.36 7.71 -7.40
N ALA A 32 6.66 6.62 -7.06
CA ALA A 32 7.21 5.56 -6.24
C ALA A 32 8.47 4.92 -6.87
N GLY A 33 8.57 4.93 -8.20
CA GLY A 33 9.73 4.41 -8.92
C GLY A 33 10.99 5.21 -8.62
N SER A 34 10.91 6.54 -8.70
CA SER A 34 12.02 7.41 -8.33
C SER A 34 12.33 7.36 -6.82
N ALA A 35 11.31 7.24 -5.97
CA ALA A 35 11.50 7.23 -4.52
C ALA A 35 12.16 5.95 -4.00
N LEU A 36 11.83 4.79 -4.61
CA LEU A 36 12.25 3.48 -4.14
C LEU A 36 13.38 2.88 -4.99
N GLY A 37 13.46 3.24 -6.27
CA GLY A 37 14.41 2.67 -7.21
C GLY A 37 14.29 1.15 -7.28
N ALA A 38 15.42 0.44 -7.16
CA ALA A 38 15.47 -1.02 -7.17
C ALA A 38 14.72 -1.71 -6.00
N ASP A 39 14.31 -0.95 -4.98
CA ASP A 39 13.51 -1.47 -3.87
C ASP A 39 12.06 -1.75 -4.31
N LEU A 40 11.57 -1.06 -5.34
CA LEU A 40 10.25 -1.29 -5.93
C LEU A 40 10.35 -2.29 -7.09
N ILE A 41 9.70 -3.44 -6.91
CA ILE A 41 9.62 -4.47 -7.94
C ILE A 41 8.40 -4.24 -8.84
N GLY A 42 7.29 -3.85 -8.24
CA GLY A 42 6.04 -3.62 -8.97
C GLY A 42 5.02 -2.90 -8.10
N SER A 43 4.01 -2.33 -8.73
CA SER A 43 2.92 -1.66 -8.04
C SER A 43 1.56 -2.00 -8.64
N ASP A 44 0.55 -1.96 -7.79
CA ASP A 44 -0.83 -2.25 -8.09
C ASP A 44 -1.71 -1.24 -7.36
N THR A 45 -2.92 -1.02 -7.87
CA THR A 45 -3.94 -0.23 -7.17
C THR A 45 -5.17 -1.07 -6.89
N ILE A 46 -5.85 -0.74 -5.80
CA ILE A 46 -7.19 -1.21 -5.48
C ILE A 46 -8.00 -0.05 -4.88
N SER A 47 -9.22 0.17 -5.37
CA SER A 47 -10.11 1.18 -4.83
C SER A 47 -11.12 0.53 -3.87
N VAL A 48 -11.22 1.08 -2.67
CA VAL A 48 -12.10 0.60 -1.60
C VAL A 48 -13.18 1.64 -1.37
N ALA A 49 -14.44 1.28 -1.65
CA ALA A 49 -15.57 2.13 -1.32
C ALA A 49 -15.81 2.16 0.21
N PRO A 50 -16.28 3.27 0.79
CA PRO A 50 -16.49 3.34 2.23
C PRO A 50 -17.50 2.31 2.74
N GLY A 51 -17.18 1.68 3.86
CA GLY A 51 -17.98 0.60 4.45
C GLY A 51 -18.02 -0.69 3.60
N LYS A 52 -17.19 -0.81 2.56
CA LYS A 52 -17.10 -2.00 1.71
C LYS A 52 -15.74 -2.66 1.81
N THR A 53 -15.72 -3.95 1.48
CA THR A 53 -14.50 -4.73 1.31
C THR A 53 -14.19 -4.84 -0.17
N ALA A 54 -12.93 -4.65 -0.55
CA ALA A 54 -12.42 -4.96 -1.88
C ALA A 54 -11.34 -6.04 -1.77
N ALA A 55 -11.27 -6.92 -2.76
CA ALA A 55 -10.25 -7.97 -2.84
C ALA A 55 -9.55 -7.90 -4.20
N LYS A 56 -8.23 -8.10 -4.19
CA LYS A 56 -7.42 -8.18 -5.41
C LYS A 56 -6.41 -9.30 -5.25
N THR A 57 -6.40 -10.25 -6.18
CA THR A 57 -5.32 -11.22 -6.30
C THR A 57 -4.20 -10.58 -7.10
N ILE A 58 -2.99 -10.61 -6.53
CA ILE A 58 -1.77 -10.15 -7.20
C ILE A 58 -0.77 -11.31 -7.28
N THR A 59 0.00 -11.34 -8.35
CA THR A 59 1.17 -12.22 -8.43
C THR A 59 2.36 -11.49 -7.83
N VAL A 60 3.03 -12.16 -6.91
CA VAL A 60 4.20 -11.64 -6.20
C VAL A 60 5.44 -12.26 -6.83
N GLU A 61 6.38 -11.42 -7.21
CA GLU A 61 7.64 -11.84 -7.81
C GLU A 61 8.52 -12.58 -6.78
N PRO A 62 9.38 -13.53 -7.23
CA PRO A 62 10.23 -14.32 -6.33
C PRO A 62 11.23 -13.49 -5.50
N ASN A 63 11.55 -12.27 -5.94
CA ASN A 63 12.46 -11.36 -5.27
C ASN A 63 11.74 -10.38 -4.32
N ALA A 64 10.41 -10.41 -4.24
CA ALA A 64 9.65 -9.58 -3.31
C ALA A 64 9.63 -10.21 -1.91
N THR A 65 10.15 -9.47 -0.93
CA THR A 65 10.24 -9.88 0.47
C THR A 65 9.17 -9.20 1.34
N ALA A 66 8.53 -8.15 0.80
CA ALA A 66 7.46 -7.44 1.49
C ALA A 66 6.44 -6.84 0.51
N LEU A 67 5.25 -6.58 1.04
CA LEU A 67 4.24 -5.71 0.45
C LEU A 67 4.13 -4.41 1.24
N GLY A 68 4.23 -3.28 0.54
CA GLY A 68 3.91 -1.96 1.06
C GLY A 68 2.50 -1.56 0.66
N PHE A 69 1.75 -0.95 1.57
CA PHE A 69 0.42 -0.44 1.32
C PHE A 69 0.39 1.05 1.61
N VAL A 70 -0.11 1.86 0.67
CA VAL A 70 -0.25 3.31 0.83
C VAL A 70 -1.70 3.70 0.56
N ALA A 71 -2.40 4.22 1.56
CA ALA A 71 -3.74 4.78 1.39
C ALA A 71 -3.65 6.18 0.81
N LEU A 72 -4.22 6.37 -0.39
CA LEU A 72 -4.30 7.67 -1.05
C LEU A 72 -5.45 8.49 -0.46
N ILE A 73 -5.15 9.20 0.62
CA ILE A 73 -6.08 10.09 1.33
C ILE A 73 -5.71 11.56 1.07
N ARG A 74 -6.72 12.44 1.15
CA ARG A 74 -6.51 13.89 0.90
C ARG A 74 -5.58 14.53 1.94
N GLU A 75 -5.72 14.11 3.20
CA GLU A 75 -5.03 14.69 4.34
C GLU A 75 -4.38 13.57 5.15
N PRO A 76 -3.09 13.27 4.92
CA PRO A 76 -2.35 12.27 5.67
C PRO A 76 -1.95 12.73 7.08
N GLY A 77 -2.09 14.03 7.40
CA GLY A 77 -1.73 14.59 8.70
C GLY A 77 -2.46 13.91 9.85
N GLY A 78 -1.69 13.33 10.79
CA GLY A 78 -2.22 12.71 12.00
C GLY A 78 -2.82 11.30 11.81
N ARG A 79 -2.71 10.69 10.63
CA ARG A 79 -3.19 9.32 10.35
C ARG A 79 -2.08 8.44 9.79
N SER A 80 -2.16 7.15 10.08
CA SER A 80 -1.30 6.17 9.40
C SER A 80 -1.75 6.07 7.96
N TRP A 81 -0.91 6.45 7.01
CA TRP A 81 -1.23 6.37 5.58
C TRP A 81 -0.43 5.27 4.88
N ARG A 82 0.50 4.63 5.59
CA ARG A 82 1.25 3.47 5.10
C ARG A 82 1.33 2.34 6.12
N THR A 83 1.48 1.13 5.61
CA THR A 83 1.85 -0.07 6.39
C THR A 83 2.61 -1.05 5.50
N THR A 84 3.35 -1.97 6.10
CA THR A 84 4.11 -3.01 5.38
C THR A 84 3.82 -4.38 5.95
N LYS A 85 3.83 -5.41 5.09
CA LYS A 85 3.77 -6.81 5.50
C LYS A 85 4.89 -7.60 4.87
N SER A 86 5.69 -8.28 5.68
CA SER A 86 6.65 -9.25 5.19
C SER A 86 5.92 -10.46 4.58
N ILE A 87 6.47 -10.98 3.49
CA ILE A 87 5.89 -12.11 2.76
C ILE A 87 6.98 -13.14 2.50
N SER A 88 6.57 -14.41 2.37
CA SER A 88 7.46 -15.47 1.90
C SER A 88 7.29 -15.62 0.39
N PRO A 89 8.35 -15.40 -0.41
CA PRO A 89 8.29 -15.60 -1.86
C PRO A 89 7.72 -16.98 -2.24
N GLY A 90 6.93 -17.03 -3.30
CA GLY A 90 6.36 -18.28 -3.82
C GLY A 90 5.23 -18.88 -2.97
N SER A 91 4.82 -18.23 -1.87
CA SER A 91 3.70 -18.69 -1.03
C SER A 91 2.39 -17.99 -1.40
N LYS A 92 1.27 -18.71 -1.27
CA LYS A 92 -0.07 -18.09 -1.30
C LYS A 92 -0.40 -17.57 0.10
N PHE A 93 -0.83 -16.32 0.19
CA PHE A 93 -1.21 -15.69 1.44
C PHE A 93 -2.35 -14.69 1.21
N THR A 94 -3.07 -14.39 2.28
CA THR A 94 -4.11 -13.35 2.30
C THR A 94 -3.70 -12.29 3.32
N ILE A 95 -3.68 -11.02 2.91
CA ILE A 95 -3.43 -9.89 3.80
C ILE A 95 -4.72 -9.11 3.96
N ASN A 96 -5.15 -8.94 5.21
CA ASN A 96 -6.28 -8.11 5.55
C ASN A 96 -5.77 -6.70 5.85
N VAL A 97 -6.20 -5.74 5.06
CA VAL A 97 -5.86 -4.32 5.24
C VAL A 97 -7.13 -3.58 5.64
N THR A 98 -7.07 -2.86 6.76
CA THR A 98 -8.20 -2.07 7.27
C THR A 98 -7.97 -0.59 7.01
N LEU A 99 -9.03 0.09 6.55
CA LEU A 99 -9.07 1.55 6.42
C LEU A 99 -10.10 2.09 7.42
N GLY A 100 -9.64 2.86 8.40
CA GLY A 100 -10.49 3.41 9.46
C GLY A 100 -10.17 4.88 9.77
N GLY A 101 -10.82 5.42 10.81
CA GLY A 101 -10.64 6.82 11.22
C GLY A 101 -9.19 7.20 11.59
N GLY A 102 -8.39 6.23 12.02
CA GLY A 102 -6.95 6.40 12.30
C GLY A 102 -6.02 6.18 11.09
N GLY A 103 -6.55 5.80 9.94
CA GLY A 103 -5.78 5.50 8.73
C GLY A 103 -5.77 4.01 8.33
N ILE A 104 -4.70 3.58 7.66
CA ILE A 104 -4.47 2.22 7.16
C ILE A 104 -3.71 1.35 8.17
N SER A 105 -4.07 0.07 8.26
CA SER A 105 -3.36 -0.96 9.05
C SER A 105 -3.45 -2.35 8.39
N ALA A 106 -2.46 -3.23 8.63
CA ALA A 106 -2.32 -4.57 8.02
C ALA A 106 -1.59 -5.57 8.95
#